data_AF-A0A8S3QCX7-F1
#
_entry.id   AF-A0A8S3QCX7-F1
#
_cell.length_a   1.000
_cell.length_b   1.000
_cell.length_c   1.000
_cell.angle_alpha   90.00
_cell.angle_beta   90.00
_cell.angle_gamma   90.00
#
_symmetry.space_group_name_H-M   'P 1'
#
loop_
_entity.id
_entity.type
_entity.pdbx_description
1 polymer ?
#
loop_
_entity_poly.entity_id
_entity_poly.type
_entity_poly.pdbx_seq_one_letter_code
_entity_poly.pdbx_strand_id
1 'polypeptide(L)'
;MCIQGKLPGSSSSDPHTTLHIWSKGKQFWNGNDHCTNSKIREPSPSRATSKDDAIAITAANEAIESLSDSPKASPSRPGKRKRGEYGSYTPEERAKFAKIANDFGVAKASRKISSDLGKRVSETTIRSMRDEYRKKIKINLEQRIASEIKELPTKIRGRPLMLGDKLDDRVKMFVKNLRAAGGVVNTTIVVAAARGIQGSREINQNLENIESIRICFITIQTGNYMHIYIPGDLDNNI
;
A
#
# COMPACT_ATOMS: atom_id res chain seq x y z
N MET A 1 35.32 -45.24 41.89
CA MET A 1 36.79 -45.46 41.83
C MET A 1 37.15 -45.71 40.37
N CYS A 2 37.76 -44.71 39.71
CA CYS A 2 39.21 -44.61 39.45
C CYS A 2 39.60 -45.40 38.19
N ILE A 3 39.66 -44.75 37.02
CA ILE A 3 40.86 -44.10 36.43
C ILE A 3 42.00 -45.10 36.21
N GLN A 4 42.30 -45.34 34.93
CA GLN A 4 43.65 -45.49 34.36
C GLN A 4 43.54 -44.89 32.92
N GLY A 5 44.21 -43.82 32.47
CA GLY A 5 45.61 -43.41 32.64
C GLY A 5 46.50 -44.30 31.76
N LYS A 6 47.28 -43.88 30.76
CA LYS A 6 47.98 -42.60 30.51
C LYS A 6 48.59 -42.60 29.08
N LEU A 7 48.68 -41.41 28.48
CA LEU A 7 49.54 -40.99 27.33
C LEU A 7 51.05 -41.26 27.61
N PRO A 8 52.02 -41.22 26.66
CA PRO A 8 52.19 -40.21 25.58
C PRO A 8 52.89 -40.64 24.26
N GLY A 9 52.95 -39.73 23.27
CA GLY A 9 53.93 -39.83 22.17
C GLY A 9 53.52 -39.14 20.86
N SER A 10 54.12 -37.99 20.59
CA SER A 10 54.00 -37.06 19.46
C SER A 10 54.47 -37.57 18.09
N SER A 11 53.83 -37.13 17.01
CA SER A 11 54.44 -36.42 15.85
C SER A 11 53.36 -36.16 14.78
N SER A 12 53.04 -34.89 14.52
CA SER A 12 53.18 -34.20 13.21
C SER A 12 52.94 -35.11 11.99
N SER A 13 52.03 -34.82 11.08
CA SER A 13 51.87 -33.56 10.35
C SER A 13 50.73 -33.74 9.35
N ASP A 14 49.75 -32.84 9.33
CA ASP A 14 48.91 -32.67 8.14
C ASP A 14 48.68 -31.18 7.86
N PRO A 15 48.79 -30.79 6.57
CA PRO A 15 48.96 -29.39 6.16
C PRO A 15 47.66 -28.61 6.11
N HIS A 16 47.81 -27.32 6.39
CA HIS A 16 46.81 -26.27 6.25
C HIS A 16 46.11 -26.29 4.89
N THR A 17 44.82 -26.64 4.87
CA THR A 17 43.92 -26.31 3.77
C THR A 17 43.43 -24.87 3.95
N THR A 18 44.07 -23.98 3.21
CA THR A 18 43.76 -22.58 2.99
C THR A 18 42.28 -22.35 2.68
N LEU A 19 41.54 -21.82 3.65
CA LEU A 19 40.23 -21.21 3.43
C LEU A 19 40.45 -19.86 2.73
N HIS A 20 40.19 -19.84 1.42
CA HIS A 20 40.06 -18.60 0.67
C HIS A 20 38.85 -17.81 1.20
N ILE A 21 39.15 -16.81 2.01
CA ILE A 21 38.24 -15.74 2.41
C ILE A 21 37.88 -14.97 1.14
N TRP A 22 36.67 -15.16 0.63
CA TRP A 22 36.12 -14.32 -0.43
C TRP A 22 35.69 -12.98 0.19
N SER A 23 36.63 -12.03 0.16
CA SER A 23 36.36 -10.62 0.36
C SER A 23 35.64 -10.08 -0.89
N LYS A 24 34.32 -9.94 -0.80
CA LYS A 24 33.56 -9.04 -1.69
C LYS A 24 32.66 -8.16 -0.84
N GLY A 25 33.01 -6.86 -0.89
CA GLY A 25 32.44 -5.73 -0.17
C GLY A 25 30.96 -5.83 0.13
N LYS A 26 30.64 -6.09 1.40
CA LYS A 26 29.42 -5.59 1.99
C LYS A 26 29.68 -4.12 2.30
N GLN A 27 29.02 -3.23 1.56
CA GLN A 27 28.81 -1.88 2.01
C GLN A 27 28.11 -1.99 3.36
N PHE A 28 28.88 -1.73 4.41
CA PHE A 28 28.45 -1.63 5.77
C PHE A 28 27.55 -0.39 5.82
N TRP A 29 26.23 -0.61 5.80
CA TRP A 29 25.30 0.44 6.18
C TRP A 29 25.52 0.66 7.67
N ASN A 30 26.33 1.67 8.00
CA ASN A 30 26.50 2.16 9.35
C ASN A 30 25.10 2.52 9.89
N GLY A 31 24.62 1.74 10.84
CA GLY A 31 23.35 1.95 11.55
C GLY A 31 23.40 3.10 12.55
N ASN A 32 24.01 4.22 12.16
CA ASN A 32 24.02 5.48 12.90
C ASN A 32 23.24 6.55 12.11
N ASP A 33 22.02 6.23 11.69
CA ASP A 33 21.04 7.28 11.44
C ASP A 33 20.37 7.56 12.78
N HIS A 34 20.95 8.51 13.50
CA HIS A 34 20.26 9.17 14.59
C HIS A 34 18.85 9.54 14.11
N CYS A 35 17.83 9.13 14.86
CA CYS A 35 16.48 9.65 14.73
C CYS A 35 16.44 11.12 15.17
N THR A 36 17.26 11.98 14.57
CA THR A 36 17.14 13.43 14.71
C THR A 36 16.00 13.85 13.80
N ASN A 37 14.87 14.15 14.44
CA ASN A 37 13.82 15.05 13.96
C ASN A 37 13.76 15.18 12.43
N SER A 38 13.32 14.12 11.74
CA SER A 38 13.07 14.20 10.31
C SER A 38 11.85 15.09 10.13
N LYS A 39 12.11 16.38 9.89
CA LYS A 39 11.13 17.35 9.41
C LYS A 39 10.30 16.65 8.35
N ILE A 40 9.00 16.49 8.61
CA ILE A 40 8.07 15.82 7.70
C ILE A 40 8.24 16.53 6.36
N ARG A 41 8.74 15.81 5.34
CA ARG A 41 8.84 16.37 3.99
C ARG A 41 7.44 16.37 3.40
N GLU A 42 6.75 17.47 3.62
CA GLU A 42 5.38 17.65 3.17
C GLU A 42 5.29 17.79 1.65
N PRO A 43 4.24 17.25 1.02
CA PRO A 43 3.97 17.53 -0.38
C PRO A 43 3.71 19.03 -0.57
N SER A 44 4.45 19.65 -1.48
CA SER A 44 4.32 21.07 -1.77
C SER A 44 3.02 21.36 -2.56
N PRO A 45 2.21 22.35 -2.14
CA PRO A 45 0.96 22.71 -2.83
C PRO A 45 1.18 23.24 -4.26
N SER A 46 2.39 23.72 -4.57
CA SER A 46 2.79 24.18 -5.92
C SER A 46 2.84 23.10 -6.99
N ARG A 47 2.75 21.82 -6.60
CA ARG A 47 2.73 20.68 -7.52
C ARG A 47 1.30 20.20 -7.84
N ALA A 48 0.29 20.88 -7.31
CA ALA A 48 -1.11 20.56 -7.56
C ALA A 48 -1.53 20.90 -9.00
N THR A 49 -2.33 20.03 -9.61
CA THR A 49 -2.87 20.21 -10.97
C THR A 49 -4.08 21.14 -11.02
N SER A 50 -4.72 21.40 -9.86
CA SER A 50 -5.89 22.27 -9.71
C SER A 50 -5.80 23.10 -8.44
N LYS A 51 -6.49 24.26 -8.42
CA LYS A 51 -6.59 25.13 -7.24
C LYS A 51 -7.19 24.40 -6.03
N ASP A 52 -8.19 23.56 -6.26
CA ASP A 52 -8.83 22.77 -5.20
C ASP A 52 -7.88 21.73 -4.59
N ASP A 53 -7.00 21.16 -5.41
CA ASP A 53 -6.00 20.19 -4.95
C ASP A 53 -4.92 20.88 -4.11
N ALA A 54 -4.56 22.13 -4.45
CA ALA A 54 -3.62 22.92 -3.66
C ALA A 54 -4.20 23.22 -2.27
N ILE A 55 -5.47 23.62 -2.18
CA ILE A 55 -6.17 23.87 -0.90
C ILE A 55 -6.21 22.59 -0.06
N ALA A 56 -6.55 21.47 -0.68
CA ALA A 56 -6.62 20.17 -0.02
C ALA A 56 -5.25 19.72 0.54
N ILE A 57 -4.16 19.99 -0.19
CA ILE A 57 -2.80 19.71 0.26
C ILE A 57 -2.42 20.59 1.45
N THR A 58 -2.71 21.90 1.40
CA THR A 58 -2.41 22.83 2.50
C THR A 58 -3.15 22.43 3.77
N ALA A 59 -4.46 22.15 3.70
CA ALA A 59 -5.25 21.72 4.85
C ALA A 59 -4.76 20.38 5.45
N ALA A 60 -4.28 19.47 4.61
CA ALA A 60 -3.71 18.21 5.08
C ALA A 60 -2.37 18.42 5.80
N ASN A 61 -1.52 19.32 5.31
CA ASN A 61 -0.25 19.67 5.93
C ASN A 61 -0.46 20.33 7.31
N GLU A 62 -1.34 21.33 7.40
CA GLU A 62 -1.70 21.98 8.67
C GLU A 62 -2.18 20.97 9.74
N ALA A 63 -3.03 20.02 9.33
CA ALA A 63 -3.51 18.97 10.23
C ALA A 63 -2.38 18.02 10.68
N ILE A 64 -1.36 17.79 9.86
CA ILE A 64 -0.20 16.96 10.21
C ILE A 64 0.74 17.72 11.17
N GLU A 65 0.99 19.01 10.91
CA GLU A 65 1.78 19.86 11.80
C GLU A 65 1.17 19.91 13.20
N SER A 66 -0.16 20.07 13.32
CA SER A 66 -0.86 20.07 14.61
C SER A 66 -0.71 18.78 15.43
N LEU A 67 -0.37 17.65 14.79
CA LEU A 67 -0.12 16.36 15.46
C LEU A 67 1.34 16.19 15.87
N SER A 68 2.25 16.98 15.31
CA SER A 68 3.69 16.89 15.57
C SER A 68 4.10 17.47 16.93
N ASP A 69 3.26 18.35 17.50
CA ASP A 69 3.46 18.95 18.84
C ASP A 69 3.08 18.03 20.01
N SER A 70 2.55 16.83 19.72
CA SER A 70 2.28 15.83 20.74
C SER A 70 3.57 15.08 21.15
N PRO A 71 3.90 14.99 22.45
CA PRO A 71 5.11 14.30 22.90
C PRO A 71 5.07 12.81 22.53
N LYS A 72 6.00 12.38 21.66
CA LYS A 72 6.06 11.01 21.14
C LYS A 72 6.78 10.03 22.08
N ALA A 73 6.01 9.00 22.43
CA ALA A 73 6.34 7.57 22.38
C ALA A 73 7.24 6.93 23.45
N SER A 74 6.66 5.88 24.03
CA SER A 74 7.25 4.85 24.88
C SER A 74 8.29 3.98 24.15
N PRO A 75 9.23 3.36 24.89
CA PRO A 75 10.35 2.61 24.31
C PRO A 75 9.90 1.40 23.49
N SER A 76 10.49 1.24 22.31
CA SER A 76 10.19 0.17 21.35
C SER A 76 10.51 -1.21 21.92
N ARG A 77 9.53 -2.12 21.95
CA ARG A 77 9.73 -3.53 22.30
C ARG A 77 10.74 -4.22 21.35
N PRO A 78 11.50 -5.21 21.85
CA PRO A 78 12.48 -5.95 21.05
C PRO A 78 11.85 -6.55 19.79
N GLY A 79 12.57 -6.38 18.68
CA GLY A 79 12.05 -6.54 17.32
C GLY A 79 11.44 -7.91 17.03
N LYS A 80 10.16 -7.91 16.67
CA LYS A 80 9.54 -9.07 16.02
C LYS A 80 10.35 -9.45 14.79
N ARG A 81 10.61 -10.75 14.60
CA ARG A 81 11.23 -11.29 13.37
C ARG A 81 10.54 -10.67 12.15
N LYS A 82 11.33 -10.06 11.26
CA LYS A 82 10.82 -9.47 10.01
C LYS A 82 10.11 -10.58 9.23
N ARG A 83 8.83 -10.39 8.94
CA ARG A 83 8.02 -11.31 8.14
C ARG A 83 8.68 -11.44 6.76
N GLY A 84 8.85 -12.67 6.27
CA GLY A 84 9.44 -12.90 4.95
C GLY A 84 8.64 -12.24 3.82
N GLU A 85 9.32 -11.98 2.71
CA GLU A 85 8.71 -11.42 1.51
C GLU A 85 7.67 -12.40 0.93
N TYR A 86 6.47 -11.89 0.62
CA TYR A 86 5.44 -12.69 -0.04
C TYR A 86 5.77 -12.79 -1.52
N GLY A 87 5.77 -14.00 -2.07
CA GLY A 87 5.83 -14.19 -3.52
C GLY A 87 4.63 -13.54 -4.20
N SER A 88 4.86 -12.50 -5.00
CA SER A 88 3.89 -11.98 -5.96
C SER A 88 4.01 -12.75 -7.27
N TYR A 89 2.87 -13.18 -7.82
CA TYR A 89 2.80 -13.89 -9.09
C TYR A 89 1.95 -13.09 -10.06
N THR A 90 2.37 -13.05 -11.32
CA THR A 90 1.64 -12.39 -12.40
C THR A 90 0.31 -13.11 -12.67
N PRO A 91 -0.73 -12.43 -13.20
CA PRO A 91 -2.01 -13.07 -13.51
C PRO A 91 -1.90 -14.31 -14.42
N GLU A 92 -0.96 -14.28 -15.37
CA GLU A 92 -0.67 -15.40 -16.28
C GLU A 92 -0.05 -16.60 -15.56
N GLU A 93 0.97 -16.37 -14.72
CA GLU A 93 1.58 -17.42 -13.90
C GLU A 93 0.54 -18.08 -12.99
N ARG A 94 -0.34 -17.27 -12.39
CA ARG A 94 -1.42 -17.78 -11.55
C ARG A 94 -2.36 -18.71 -12.32
N ALA A 95 -2.70 -18.37 -13.56
CA ALA A 95 -3.51 -19.23 -14.42
C ALA A 95 -2.78 -20.53 -14.77
N LYS A 96 -1.48 -20.45 -15.14
CA LYS A 96 -0.64 -21.62 -15.42
C LYS A 96 -0.55 -22.56 -14.20
N PHE A 97 -0.31 -22.02 -13.01
CA PHE A 97 -0.23 -22.80 -11.77
C PHE A 97 -1.56 -23.46 -11.42
N ALA A 98 -2.66 -22.73 -11.61
CA ALA A 98 -3.98 -23.24 -11.34
C ALA A 98 -4.37 -24.38 -12.29
N LYS A 99 -4.01 -24.28 -13.58
CA LYS A 99 -4.20 -25.34 -14.58
C LYS A 99 -3.42 -26.60 -14.18
N ILE A 100 -2.12 -26.48 -13.92
CA ILE A 100 -1.27 -27.60 -13.47
C ILE A 100 -1.84 -28.25 -12.19
N ALA A 101 -2.32 -27.45 -11.24
CA ALA A 101 -2.90 -27.94 -10.00
C ALA A 101 -4.28 -28.60 -10.18
N ASN A 102 -5.04 -28.18 -11.19
CA ASN A 102 -6.30 -28.80 -11.55
C ASN A 102 -6.09 -30.17 -12.19
N ASP A 103 -5.06 -30.31 -13.03
CA ASP A 103 -4.78 -31.52 -13.80
C ASP A 103 -4.02 -32.58 -12.98
N PHE A 104 -3.02 -32.16 -12.19
CA PHE A 104 -2.11 -33.07 -11.48
C PHE A 104 -2.27 -33.09 -9.96
N GLY A 105 -3.13 -32.22 -9.41
CA GLY A 105 -3.31 -32.02 -7.97
C GLY A 105 -2.30 -31.05 -7.34
N VAL A 106 -2.65 -30.53 -6.15
CA VAL A 106 -1.95 -29.42 -5.49
C VAL A 106 -0.52 -29.77 -5.08
N ALA A 107 -0.30 -30.95 -4.48
CA ALA A 107 1.01 -31.35 -3.98
C ALA A 107 2.04 -31.53 -5.11
N LYS A 108 1.64 -32.19 -6.21
CA LYS A 108 2.50 -32.40 -7.38
C LYS A 108 2.78 -31.08 -8.11
N ALA A 109 1.75 -30.23 -8.27
CA ALA A 109 1.91 -28.90 -8.82
C ALA A 109 2.89 -28.05 -7.99
N SER A 110 2.79 -28.08 -6.66
CA SER A 110 3.68 -27.35 -5.76
C SER A 110 5.15 -27.69 -5.95
N ARG A 111 5.47 -28.98 -6.04
CA ARG A 111 6.86 -29.43 -6.25
C ARG A 111 7.38 -29.03 -7.64
N LYS A 112 6.56 -29.21 -8.69
CA LYS A 112 6.92 -28.81 -10.05
C LYS A 112 7.18 -27.30 -10.15
N ILE A 113 6.20 -26.50 -9.75
CA ILE A 113 6.28 -25.03 -9.82
C ILE A 113 7.45 -24.51 -8.97
N SER A 114 7.68 -25.08 -7.79
CA SER A 114 8.80 -24.66 -6.94
C SER A 114 10.16 -24.96 -7.58
N SER A 115 10.25 -26.06 -8.34
CA SER A 115 11.46 -26.43 -9.09
C SER A 115 11.65 -25.50 -10.29
N ASP A 116 10.58 -25.24 -11.04
CA ASP A 116 10.60 -24.41 -12.25
C ASP A 116 10.96 -22.94 -11.95
N LEU A 117 10.46 -22.39 -10.83
CA LEU A 117 10.72 -20.99 -10.43
C LEU A 117 12.00 -20.82 -9.59
N GLY A 118 12.60 -21.90 -9.10
CA GLY A 118 13.68 -21.86 -8.11
C GLY A 118 13.28 -21.24 -6.77
N LYS A 119 11.97 -21.12 -6.48
CA LYS A 119 11.41 -20.52 -5.26
C LYS A 119 10.35 -21.43 -4.66
N ARG A 120 10.38 -21.62 -3.34
CA ARG A 120 9.39 -22.46 -2.64
C ARG A 120 8.00 -21.82 -2.70
N VAL A 121 7.07 -22.46 -3.39
CA VAL A 121 5.65 -22.10 -3.41
C VAL A 121 4.91 -22.94 -2.37
N SER A 122 4.08 -22.31 -1.54
CA SER A 122 3.28 -23.05 -0.56
C SER A 122 2.08 -23.73 -1.22
N GLU A 123 1.72 -24.92 -0.73
CA GLU A 123 0.52 -25.63 -1.21
C GLU A 123 -0.76 -24.82 -1.00
N THR A 124 -0.82 -24.03 0.08
CA THR A 124 -1.95 -23.13 0.36
C THR A 124 -2.16 -22.10 -0.75
N THR A 125 -1.06 -21.57 -1.29
CA THR A 125 -1.10 -20.60 -2.40
C THR A 125 -1.68 -21.26 -3.65
N ILE A 126 -1.18 -22.43 -4.01
CA ILE A 126 -1.61 -23.17 -5.21
C ILE A 126 -3.05 -23.64 -5.08
N ARG A 127 -3.45 -24.10 -3.89
CA ARG A 127 -4.85 -24.45 -3.59
C ARG A 127 -5.78 -23.27 -3.86
N SER A 128 -5.43 -22.08 -3.35
CA SER A 128 -6.24 -20.87 -3.59
C SER A 128 -6.34 -20.53 -5.08
N MET A 129 -5.26 -20.65 -5.85
CA MET A 129 -5.27 -20.36 -7.29
C MET A 129 -6.14 -21.37 -8.06
N ARG A 130 -6.03 -22.66 -7.74
CA ARG A 130 -6.87 -23.73 -8.31
C ARG A 130 -8.35 -23.49 -8.02
N ASP A 131 -8.69 -23.13 -6.79
CA ASP A 131 -10.08 -22.93 -6.40
C ASP A 131 -10.70 -21.71 -7.11
N GLU A 132 -9.92 -20.64 -7.31
CA GLU A 132 -10.33 -19.50 -8.14
C GLU A 132 -10.49 -19.86 -9.62
N TYR A 133 -9.61 -20.71 -10.15
CA TYR A 133 -9.70 -21.21 -11.53
C TYR A 133 -10.93 -22.08 -11.74
N ARG A 134 -11.26 -22.98 -10.80
CA ARG A 134 -12.48 -23.80 -10.85
C ARG A 134 -13.74 -22.96 -10.82
N LYS A 135 -13.77 -21.89 -10.02
CA LYS A 135 -14.89 -20.92 -10.02
C LYS A 135 -15.05 -20.26 -11.38
N LYS A 136 -13.95 -19.83 -12.00
CA LYS A 136 -13.98 -19.26 -13.36
C LYS A 136 -14.47 -20.25 -14.41
N ILE A 137 -14.04 -21.52 -14.35
CA ILE A 137 -14.54 -22.57 -15.26
C ILE A 137 -16.07 -22.68 -15.13
N LYS A 138 -16.57 -22.71 -13.89
CA LYS A 138 -18.01 -22.81 -13.63
C LYS A 138 -18.77 -21.63 -14.24
N ILE A 139 -18.28 -20.40 -14.05
CA ILE A 139 -18.88 -19.19 -14.62
C ILE A 139 -18.83 -19.22 -16.16
N ASN A 140 -17.69 -19.60 -16.75
CA ASN A 140 -17.57 -19.71 -18.21
C ASN A 140 -18.53 -20.76 -18.78
N LEU A 141 -18.74 -21.88 -18.08
CA LEU A 141 -19.69 -22.92 -18.46
C LEU A 141 -21.13 -22.40 -18.42
N GLU A 142 -21.50 -21.70 -17.35
CA GLU A 142 -22.82 -21.06 -17.19
C GLU A 142 -23.07 -20.02 -18.29
N GLN A 143 -22.04 -19.27 -18.69
CA GLN A 143 -22.11 -18.25 -19.73
C GLN A 143 -21.90 -18.80 -21.16
N ARG A 144 -21.72 -20.12 -21.33
CA ARG A 144 -21.41 -20.79 -22.62
C ARG A 144 -20.19 -20.20 -23.34
N ILE A 145 -19.23 -19.69 -22.58
CA ILE A 145 -17.97 -19.14 -23.11
C ILE A 145 -16.95 -20.28 -23.24
N ALA A 146 -16.68 -20.71 -24.46
CA ALA A 146 -15.70 -21.76 -24.77
C ALA A 146 -14.24 -21.25 -24.77
N SER A 147 -13.90 -20.33 -23.88
CA SER A 147 -12.57 -19.71 -23.84
C SER A 147 -11.71 -20.31 -22.72
N GLU A 148 -10.48 -20.68 -23.07
CA GLU A 148 -9.45 -21.07 -22.11
C GLU A 148 -9.07 -19.88 -21.21
N ILE A 149 -8.97 -20.13 -19.90
CA ILE A 149 -8.62 -19.10 -18.92
C ILE A 149 -7.10 -18.87 -18.97
N LYS A 150 -6.69 -17.84 -19.71
CA LYS A 150 -5.26 -17.44 -19.85
C LYS A 150 -4.74 -16.64 -18.65
N GLU A 151 -5.63 -15.94 -17.95
CA GLU A 151 -5.25 -15.04 -16.86
C GLU A 151 -6.15 -15.19 -15.62
N LEU A 152 -5.50 -15.15 -14.45
CA LEU A 152 -6.16 -15.16 -13.15
C LEU A 152 -5.78 -13.90 -12.36
N PRO A 153 -6.61 -12.83 -12.41
CA PRO A 153 -6.28 -11.55 -11.82
C PRO A 153 -6.19 -11.66 -10.30
N THR A 154 -5.25 -10.94 -9.70
CA THR A 154 -5.12 -10.85 -8.24
C THR A 154 -6.27 -10.04 -7.66
N LYS A 155 -6.81 -10.51 -6.55
CA LYS A 155 -7.80 -9.73 -5.80
C LYS A 155 -7.18 -8.42 -5.34
N ILE A 156 -7.93 -7.34 -5.50
CA ILE A 156 -7.60 -6.04 -4.91
C ILE A 156 -7.49 -6.27 -3.40
N ARG A 157 -6.34 -5.89 -2.83
CA ARG A 157 -6.09 -6.05 -1.39
C ARG A 157 -6.54 -4.80 -0.64
N GLY A 158 -7.02 -5.01 0.58
CA GLY A 158 -7.43 -3.93 1.48
C GLY A 158 -8.94 -3.71 1.48
N ARG A 159 -9.39 -2.93 2.47
CA ARG A 159 -10.77 -2.46 2.53
C ARG A 159 -10.91 -1.27 1.57
N PRO A 160 -12.00 -1.17 0.80
CA PRO A 160 -12.30 0.08 0.11
C PRO A 160 -12.34 1.23 1.13
N LEU A 161 -11.86 2.39 0.72
CA LEU A 161 -12.01 3.60 1.52
C LEU A 161 -13.51 3.98 1.53
N MET A 162 -13.96 4.64 2.59
CA MET A 162 -15.39 4.87 2.86
C MET A 162 -15.73 6.38 2.80
N LEU A 163 -14.85 7.22 2.26
CA LEU A 163 -15.06 8.69 2.21
C LEU A 163 -15.76 9.11 0.91
N GLY A 164 -16.01 8.17 0.00
CA GLY A 164 -16.58 8.40 -1.32
C GLY A 164 -15.50 8.64 -2.38
N ASP A 165 -15.77 8.23 -3.62
CA ASP A 165 -14.75 8.06 -4.67
C ASP A 165 -13.86 9.30 -4.86
N LYS A 166 -14.46 10.50 -4.90
CA LYS A 166 -13.73 11.76 -5.10
C LYS A 166 -12.79 12.11 -3.93
N LEU A 167 -13.24 11.91 -2.68
CA LEU A 167 -12.42 12.21 -1.50
C LEU A 167 -11.33 11.17 -1.31
N ASP A 168 -11.67 9.90 -1.58
CA ASP A 168 -10.74 8.79 -1.53
C ASP A 168 -9.59 8.97 -2.54
N ASP A 169 -9.88 9.47 -3.74
CA ASP A 169 -8.86 9.73 -4.76
C ASP A 169 -7.94 10.90 -4.38
N ARG A 170 -8.47 11.95 -3.76
CA ARG A 170 -7.65 13.05 -3.21
C ARG A 170 -6.73 12.57 -2.09
N VAL A 171 -7.23 11.76 -1.15
CA VAL A 171 -6.40 11.17 -0.07
C VAL A 171 -5.34 10.23 -0.66
N LYS A 172 -5.69 9.37 -1.65
CA LYS A 172 -4.73 8.51 -2.34
C LYS A 172 -3.64 9.33 -3.03
N MET A 173 -4.00 10.41 -3.72
CA MET A 173 -3.08 11.29 -4.41
C MET A 173 -2.12 11.97 -3.42
N PHE A 174 -2.64 12.49 -2.30
CA PHE A 174 -1.83 13.04 -1.21
C PHE A 174 -0.81 12.03 -0.68
N VAL A 175 -1.25 10.80 -0.36
CA VAL A 175 -0.37 9.75 0.17
C VAL A 175 0.70 9.34 -0.86
N LYS A 176 0.35 9.27 -2.16
CA LYS A 176 1.31 9.00 -3.23
C LYS A 176 2.37 10.10 -3.32
N ASN A 177 1.96 11.36 -3.26
CA ASN A 177 2.86 12.52 -3.30
C ASN A 177 3.77 12.56 -2.07
N LEU A 178 3.22 12.29 -0.88
CA LEU A 178 3.98 12.21 0.37
C LEU A 178 5.07 11.11 0.28
N ARG A 179 4.73 9.93 -0.26
CA ARG A 179 5.73 8.87 -0.49
C ARG A 179 6.78 9.26 -1.54
N ALA A 180 6.37 9.91 -2.62
CA ALA A 180 7.28 10.38 -3.66
C ALA A 180 8.26 11.45 -3.13
N ALA A 181 7.85 12.24 -2.16
CA ALA A 181 8.70 13.20 -1.44
C ALA A 181 9.62 12.56 -0.39
N GLY A 182 9.49 11.24 -0.14
CA GLY A 182 10.24 10.51 0.88
C GLY A 182 9.66 10.64 2.29
N GLY A 183 8.41 11.12 2.43
CA GLY A 183 7.71 11.23 3.71
C GLY A 183 7.28 9.88 4.29
N VAL A 184 7.26 9.78 5.62
CA VAL A 184 6.78 8.59 6.33
C VAL A 184 5.25 8.57 6.32
N VAL A 185 4.65 7.46 5.90
CA VAL A 185 3.19 7.28 5.91
C VAL A 185 2.80 6.42 7.11
N ASN A 186 2.03 7.00 8.03
CA ASN A 186 1.43 6.32 9.18
C ASN A 186 -0.10 6.50 9.17
N THR A 187 -0.84 5.58 9.82
CA THR A 187 -2.30 5.65 9.97
C THR A 187 -2.75 7.01 10.49
N THR A 188 -2.06 7.58 11.49
CA THR A 188 -2.38 8.90 12.04
C THR A 188 -2.30 10.00 10.99
N ILE A 189 -1.26 9.98 10.15
CA ILE A 189 -1.05 10.96 9.06
C ILE A 189 -2.16 10.82 8.01
N VAL A 190 -2.52 9.58 7.65
CA VAL A 190 -3.59 9.32 6.68
C VAL A 190 -4.94 9.80 7.21
N VAL A 191 -5.23 9.56 8.50
CA VAL A 191 -6.48 10.02 9.14
C VAL A 191 -6.53 11.54 9.24
N ALA A 192 -5.43 12.20 9.60
CA ALA A 192 -5.35 13.66 9.64
C ALA A 192 -5.53 14.29 8.26
N ALA A 193 -4.84 13.76 7.25
CA ALA A 193 -5.00 14.21 5.87
C ALA A 193 -6.44 14.04 5.38
N ALA A 194 -7.07 12.89 5.66
CA ALA A 194 -8.47 12.66 5.31
C ALA A 194 -9.41 13.68 5.97
N ARG A 195 -9.22 13.97 7.27
CA ARG A 195 -10.00 14.99 7.99
C ARG A 195 -9.81 16.39 7.44
N GLY A 196 -8.56 16.79 7.15
CA GLY A 196 -8.26 18.10 6.56
C GLY A 196 -8.88 18.28 5.18
N ILE A 197 -8.78 17.26 4.33
CA ILE A 197 -9.38 17.26 2.99
C ILE A 197 -10.91 17.34 3.08
N GLN A 198 -11.53 16.57 3.99
CA GLN A 198 -12.98 16.63 4.19
C GLN A 198 -13.43 18.02 4.68
N GLY A 199 -12.75 18.58 5.69
CA GLY A 199 -13.07 19.90 6.23
C GLY A 199 -12.91 21.03 5.21
N SER A 200 -11.88 20.98 4.35
CA SER A 200 -11.70 21.98 3.29
C SER A 200 -12.87 22.03 2.30
N ARG A 201 -13.50 20.88 2.01
CA ARG A 201 -14.69 20.82 1.16
C ARG A 201 -15.91 21.43 1.83
N GLU A 202 -16.12 21.11 3.11
CA GLU A 202 -17.23 21.66 3.90
C GLU A 202 -17.13 23.20 3.98
N ILE A 203 -15.91 23.72 4.17
CA ILE A 203 -15.64 25.16 4.17
C ILE A 203 -15.91 25.79 2.80
N ASN A 204 -15.42 25.20 1.71
CA ASN A 204 -15.66 25.74 0.36
C ASN A 204 -17.15 25.74 -0.02
N GLN A 205 -17.89 24.67 0.30
CA GLN A 205 -19.34 24.60 0.08
C GLN A 205 -20.08 25.68 0.87
N ASN A 206 -19.65 25.96 2.11
CA ASN A 206 -20.23 27.02 2.93
C ASN A 206 -19.90 28.42 2.39
N LEU A 207 -18.71 28.63 1.84
CA LEU A 207 -18.34 29.92 1.22
C LEU A 207 -19.16 30.21 -0.04
N GLU A 208 -19.37 29.23 -0.92
CA GLU A 208 -20.25 29.39 -2.09
C GLU A 208 -21.69 29.72 -1.69
N ASN A 209 -22.19 29.09 -0.61
CA ASN A 209 -23.51 29.39 -0.06
C ASN A 209 -23.57 30.83 0.49
N ILE A 210 -22.54 31.28 1.20
CA ILE A 210 -22.47 32.65 1.74
C ILE A 210 -22.33 33.69 0.62
N GLU A 211 -21.55 33.40 -0.42
CA GLU A 211 -21.43 34.28 -1.59
C GLU A 211 -22.75 34.37 -2.35
N SER A 212 -23.47 33.24 -2.50
CA SER A 212 -24.81 33.21 -3.06
C SER A 212 -25.79 34.05 -2.23
N ILE A 213 -25.74 33.96 -0.90
CA ILE A 213 -26.54 34.79 0.01
C ILE A 213 -26.16 36.28 -0.14
N ARG A 214 -24.87 36.61 -0.23
CA ARG A 214 -24.39 37.99 -0.45
C ARG A 214 -24.85 38.57 -1.77
N ILE A 215 -24.77 37.82 -2.86
CA ILE A 215 -25.25 38.23 -4.19
C ILE A 215 -26.76 38.48 -4.15
N CYS A 216 -27.53 37.58 -3.54
CA CYS A 216 -28.97 37.77 -3.32
C CYS A 216 -29.29 39.01 -2.46
N PHE A 217 -28.49 39.31 -1.45
CA PHE A 217 -28.71 40.51 -0.63
C PHE A 217 -28.43 41.81 -1.40
N ILE A 218 -27.39 41.83 -2.23
CA ILE A 218 -27.01 42.99 -3.06
C ILE A 218 -28.08 43.25 -4.15
N THR A 219 -28.64 42.21 -4.76
CA THR A 219 -29.70 42.37 -5.78
C THR A 219 -31.01 42.90 -5.17
N ILE A 220 -31.36 42.50 -3.94
CA ILE A 220 -32.52 43.04 -3.22
C ILE A 220 -32.34 44.54 -2.91
N GLN A 221 -31.16 44.97 -2.46
CA GLN A 221 -30.93 46.38 -2.10
C GLN A 221 -30.86 47.32 -3.30
N THR A 222 -30.43 46.83 -4.47
CA THR A 222 -30.25 47.66 -5.68
C THR A 222 -31.48 47.72 -6.57
N GLY A 223 -32.55 46.98 -6.25
CA GLY A 223 -33.81 46.97 -7.02
C GLY A 223 -33.70 46.38 -8.43
N ASN A 224 -32.52 45.88 -8.80
CA ASN A 224 -32.29 45.21 -10.08
C ASN A 224 -32.61 43.72 -9.93
N TYR A 225 -33.86 43.35 -10.26
CA TYR A 225 -34.27 41.97 -10.46
C TYR A 225 -33.60 41.41 -11.73
N MET A 226 -32.34 41.00 -11.62
CA MET A 226 -31.79 40.01 -12.55
C MET A 226 -32.34 38.64 -12.16
N HIS A 227 -32.94 37.93 -13.12
CA HIS A 227 -33.39 36.54 -12.97
C HIS A 227 -32.18 35.69 -12.54
N ILE A 228 -32.07 35.39 -11.25
CA ILE A 228 -31.07 34.46 -10.74
C ILE A 228 -31.55 33.06 -11.13
N TYR A 229 -30.91 32.48 -12.15
CA TYR A 229 -31.05 31.07 -12.45
C TYR A 229 -30.36 30.30 -11.32
N ILE A 230 -31.14 29.68 -10.45
CA ILE A 230 -30.62 28.74 -9.44
C ILE A 230 -30.47 27.39 -10.17
N PRO A 231 -29.25 26.90 -10.48
CA PRO A 231 -29.10 25.57 -11.00
C PRO A 231 -29.22 24.57 -9.83
N GLY A 232 -30.45 24.10 -9.59
CA GLY A 232 -30.75 23.07 -8.61
C GLY A 232 -31.93 22.22 -9.09
N ASP A 233 -31.70 20.91 -9.12
CA ASP A 233 -32.68 19.83 -9.33
C ASP A 233 -33.02 19.44 -10.78
N LEU A 234 -32.00 18.94 -11.49
CA LEU A 234 -32.19 17.77 -12.36
C LEU A 234 -31.39 16.63 -11.74
N ASP A 235 -32.08 15.78 -10.99
CA ASP A 235 -31.87 14.33 -10.91
C ASP A 235 -32.88 13.72 -9.90
N ASN A 236 -34.16 13.74 -10.29
CA ASN A 236 -35.16 12.79 -9.82
C ASN A 236 -35.97 12.37 -11.05
N ASN A 237 -35.43 11.41 -11.80
CA ASN A 237 -36.20 10.66 -12.78
C ASN A 237 -36.19 9.19 -12.38
N ILE A 238 -37.40 8.71 -12.08
CA ILE A 238 -37.82 7.32 -12.06
C ILE A 238 -37.84 6.80 -13.50
#